data_AF-A0A916ZI45-F1
#
_entry.id   AF-A0A916ZI45-F1
#
_cell.length_a   1.000
_cell.length_b   1.000
_cell.length_c   1.000
_cell.angle_alpha   90.00
_cell.angle_beta   90.00
_cell.angle_gamma   90.00
#
_symmetry.space_group_name_H-M   'P 1'
#
loop_
_entity.id
_entity.type
_entity.pdbx_description
1 polymer ?
#
loop_
_entity_poly.entity_id
_entity_poly.type
_entity_poly.pdbx_seq_one_letter_code
_entity_poly.pdbx_strand_id
1 'polypeptide(L)'
;MKRKTKTFAVMMVMLLICSLVMSACSSESGNKSEAGGNSGDKQTSDNTGSSELFTPVGTYPIVSKQMKLKMFAPQFASIENMDTNEFTKYVEEKTNIDIQWELVPDNALNDRKQLMLASGDYPEVILQGALTKEEQMKYGKQGVFIPLNDLIDKYAPNFKKALTDIPYLKSSITAPDGNIYALPQINECYHCDYAMKLWINKEWLDKLGLSVPTTTDEFYTVLKAFKEKDPNGNGKKDEIPLTGSDEMWAGNVSAFLMNAFIMDDYTEKSNGTFLSVKDGKVDMVADKEEWKQGLLYLNKLYKEGLIDPAAFTQNADAIQQLANREPDNVMGGLTTALISYAHSPDDKHPRHKEYVTVPPLKGPNGVQQTIYFAGIGSSQFAITNKATEEQQIAAIRLADYLYTEEAIVLEEHGPEGKGWRKATDGEMDMDGKQAKYTAIIPEVKKTTHNDGWEQIGPSLRTYAYRNSWTTPQDPLADDGYGTRLQRESEKYEPFKSNESYPNSVFIALEDAEAAAQLQTTIRDYIKSNMAQFITGSKDIGKEWDSYVKGFAGLQVDKYMEIYQNALAVK
;
A
#
# COMPACT_ATOMS: atom_id res chain seq x y z
N MET A 1 -47.98 -21.56 -3.19
CA MET A 1 -48.85 -22.12 -2.14
C MET A 1 -47.96 -22.64 -1.01
N LYS A 2 -48.08 -22.02 0.18
CA LYS A 2 -47.73 -22.46 1.56
C LYS A 2 -46.29 -22.89 1.96
N ARG A 3 -45.75 -22.06 2.88
CA ARG A 3 -44.74 -22.29 3.94
C ARG A 3 -45.00 -23.54 4.82
N LYS A 4 -43.92 -24.06 5.44
CA LYS A 4 -43.75 -24.41 6.89
C LYS A 4 -42.37 -25.09 7.13
N THR A 5 -41.38 -24.44 7.76
CA THR A 5 -41.01 -24.35 9.20
C THR A 5 -40.20 -25.53 9.78
N LYS A 6 -38.94 -25.21 10.15
CA LYS A 6 -38.22 -25.47 11.42
C LYS A 6 -38.56 -26.75 12.21
N THR A 7 -37.62 -27.69 12.26
CA THR A 7 -37.16 -28.44 13.47
C THR A 7 -36.22 -29.56 13.04
N PHE A 8 -34.90 -29.45 13.26
CA PHE A 8 -34.02 -30.63 13.48
C PHE A 8 -32.65 -30.28 14.12
N ALA A 9 -32.54 -29.11 14.77
CA ALA A 9 -31.30 -28.61 15.39
C ALA A 9 -31.17 -28.94 16.89
N VAL A 10 -31.72 -30.07 17.36
CA VAL A 10 -31.77 -30.39 18.81
C VAL A 10 -31.11 -31.72 19.19
N MET A 11 -30.48 -32.44 18.25
CA MET A 11 -29.98 -33.80 18.50
C MET A 11 -28.45 -33.94 18.41
N MET A 12 -27.68 -32.90 18.79
CA MET A 12 -26.20 -33.00 18.79
C MET A 12 -25.50 -32.18 19.89
N VAL A 13 -26.21 -31.88 21.00
CA VAL A 13 -25.67 -31.11 22.15
C VAL A 13 -25.64 -31.94 23.45
N MET A 14 -25.99 -33.22 23.41
CA MET A 14 -26.18 -34.04 24.61
C MET A 14 -25.20 -35.23 24.73
N LEU A 15 -23.92 -35.04 24.38
CA LEU A 15 -22.93 -36.14 24.45
C LEU A 15 -21.47 -35.76 24.77
N LEU A 16 -21.19 -34.57 25.33
CA LEU A 16 -19.82 -34.15 25.62
C LEU A 16 -19.65 -33.44 26.97
N ILE A 17 -20.42 -33.85 27.97
CA ILE A 17 -20.18 -33.48 29.38
C ILE A 17 -20.36 -34.74 30.23
N CYS A 18 -19.31 -35.55 30.34
CA CYS A 18 -19.10 -36.48 31.45
C CYS A 18 -17.64 -36.94 31.46
N SER A 19 -17.08 -37.03 32.67
CA SER A 19 -15.79 -37.64 33.04
C SER A 19 -14.49 -36.83 32.87
N LEU A 20 -14.37 -35.80 33.71
CA LEU A 20 -13.13 -35.57 34.47
C LEU A 20 -13.26 -36.26 35.85
N VAL A 21 -12.11 -36.63 36.40
CA VAL A 21 -11.82 -37.08 37.78
C VAL A 21 -11.81 -38.59 38.05
N MET A 22 -10.60 -39.14 38.15
CA MET A 22 -10.24 -40.07 39.24
C MET A 22 -8.81 -39.77 39.72
N SER A 23 -8.71 -39.36 40.99
CA SER A 23 -7.52 -39.37 41.83
C SER A 23 -7.22 -40.79 42.32
N ALA A 24 -5.94 -41.12 42.54
CA ALA A 24 -5.50 -41.88 43.72
C ALA A 24 -3.97 -41.78 43.93
N CYS A 25 -3.58 -41.27 45.09
CA CYS A 25 -2.23 -41.27 45.66
C CYS A 25 -1.86 -42.66 46.22
N SER A 26 -0.56 -42.96 46.36
CA SER A 26 0.03 -43.23 47.70
C SER A 26 1.55 -43.40 47.64
N SER A 27 2.17 -42.99 48.73
CA SER A 27 3.60 -42.88 49.04
C SER A 27 4.04 -43.93 50.07
N GLU A 28 5.34 -44.26 50.09
CA GLU A 28 6.23 -44.70 51.21
C GLU A 28 7.24 -45.71 50.63
N SER A 29 8.55 -45.71 50.87
CA SER A 29 9.44 -45.38 52.02
C SER A 29 10.88 -45.36 51.42
N GLY A 30 11.94 -44.68 51.87
CA GLY A 30 12.35 -44.17 53.17
C GLY A 30 13.71 -44.79 53.55
N ASN A 31 14.85 -44.14 53.24
CA ASN A 31 15.98 -43.91 54.19
C ASN A 31 17.18 -43.13 53.62
N LYS A 32 17.50 -42.00 54.29
CA LYS A 32 18.78 -41.54 54.90
C LYS A 32 20.07 -42.29 54.52
N SER A 33 21.28 -41.72 54.45
CA SER A 33 21.96 -40.41 54.60
C SER A 33 23.39 -40.69 54.06
N GLU A 34 24.17 -39.75 53.53
CA GLU A 34 25.08 -38.89 54.30
C GLU A 34 25.83 -37.93 53.36
N ALA A 35 26.25 -36.80 53.94
CA ALA A 35 26.87 -35.67 53.29
C ALA A 35 28.39 -35.83 53.09
N GLY A 36 28.90 -35.18 52.05
CA GLY A 36 30.33 -34.88 51.88
C GLY A 36 30.48 -33.80 50.81
N GLY A 37 30.75 -32.56 51.23
CA GLY A 37 30.80 -31.40 50.33
C GLY A 37 32.05 -31.34 49.47
N ASN A 38 31.98 -30.56 48.38
CA ASN A 38 33.06 -29.66 48.00
C ASN A 38 32.57 -28.56 47.07
N SER A 39 33.14 -27.37 47.27
CA SER A 39 32.97 -26.15 46.50
C SER A 39 33.51 -26.28 45.06
N GLY A 40 32.87 -25.63 44.09
CA GLY A 40 33.39 -25.51 42.72
C GLY A 40 32.43 -24.81 41.77
N ASP A 41 32.80 -23.57 41.42
CA ASP A 41 32.45 -22.75 40.25
C ASP A 41 31.09 -22.85 39.54
N LYS A 42 30.40 -21.70 39.49
CA LYS A 42 29.36 -21.39 38.50
C LYS A 42 30.03 -21.21 37.13
N GLN A 43 29.99 -22.26 36.31
CA GLN A 43 30.22 -22.12 34.88
C GLN A 43 28.85 -21.97 34.20
N THR A 44 28.66 -20.82 33.57
CA THR A 44 27.61 -20.52 32.61
C THR A 44 27.61 -21.58 31.51
N SER A 45 26.52 -22.34 31.44
CA SER A 45 26.24 -23.25 30.33
C SER A 45 25.85 -22.43 29.11
N ASP A 46 26.84 -22.13 28.26
CA ASP A 46 26.58 -21.72 26.89
C ASP A 46 25.88 -22.86 26.15
N ASN A 47 24.81 -22.48 25.44
CA ASN A 47 23.93 -23.35 24.69
C ASN A 47 24.64 -23.84 23.40
N THR A 48 25.48 -24.86 23.49
CA THR A 48 26.27 -25.40 22.37
C THR A 48 25.53 -26.38 21.45
N GLY A 49 24.19 -26.34 21.40
CA GLY A 49 23.40 -27.18 20.47
C GLY A 49 23.13 -26.54 19.10
N SER A 50 23.07 -25.21 19.03
CA SER A 50 22.64 -24.47 17.83
C SER A 50 23.77 -24.17 16.82
N SER A 51 25.02 -24.42 17.20
CA SER A 51 26.22 -24.01 16.45
C SER A 51 26.53 -24.86 15.21
N GLU A 52 25.98 -26.08 15.09
CA GLU A 52 26.31 -26.97 13.96
C GLU A 52 25.31 -26.90 12.80
N LEU A 53 24.07 -26.47 13.05
CA LEU A 53 23.03 -26.40 12.01
C LEU A 53 23.13 -25.12 11.18
N PHE A 54 23.54 -24.00 11.79
CA PHE A 54 23.57 -22.70 11.13
C PHE A 54 24.99 -22.29 10.77
N THR A 55 25.17 -21.78 9.55
CA THR A 55 26.41 -21.08 9.18
C THR A 55 26.48 -19.71 9.89
N PRO A 56 27.65 -19.06 9.92
CA PRO A 56 27.76 -17.70 10.47
C PRO A 56 26.72 -16.74 9.88
N VAL A 57 26.21 -15.82 10.70
CA VAL A 57 25.23 -14.81 10.28
C VAL A 57 25.79 -13.99 9.10
N GLY A 58 24.95 -13.74 8.09
CA GLY A 58 25.36 -13.05 6.86
C GLY A 58 26.09 -13.93 5.84
N THR A 59 26.20 -15.25 6.07
CA THR A 59 26.79 -16.21 5.12
C THR A 59 25.77 -17.23 4.62
N TYR A 60 26.08 -17.85 3.47
CA TYR A 60 25.25 -18.84 2.77
C TYR A 60 26.04 -20.13 2.53
N PRO A 61 25.40 -21.33 2.56
CA PRO A 61 23.97 -21.56 2.84
C PRO A 61 23.58 -21.19 4.27
N ILE A 62 22.29 -20.94 4.55
CA ILE A 62 21.81 -20.55 5.89
C ILE A 62 21.95 -21.73 6.85
N VAL A 63 21.58 -22.93 6.38
CA VAL A 63 21.64 -24.18 7.13
C VAL A 63 22.63 -25.16 6.49
N SER A 64 23.38 -25.88 7.32
CA SER A 64 24.35 -26.89 6.89
C SER A 64 23.69 -28.19 6.42
N LYS A 65 22.49 -28.47 6.91
CA LYS A 65 21.62 -29.60 6.50
C LYS A 65 20.31 -29.04 5.96
N GLN A 66 19.82 -29.61 4.86
CA GLN A 66 18.62 -29.12 4.20
C GLN A 66 17.44 -29.09 5.19
N MET A 67 16.79 -27.94 5.31
CA MET A 67 15.67 -27.71 6.23
C MET A 67 14.39 -27.47 5.44
N LYS A 68 13.30 -28.14 5.82
CA LYS A 68 11.98 -27.89 5.24
C LYS A 68 11.27 -26.76 5.96
N LEU A 69 10.66 -25.86 5.20
CA LEU A 69 9.90 -24.73 5.74
C LEU A 69 8.62 -24.55 4.94
N LYS A 70 7.45 -24.70 5.59
CA LYS A 70 6.16 -24.49 4.92
C LYS A 70 5.79 -23.01 4.91
N MET A 71 5.29 -22.57 3.77
CA MET A 71 4.95 -21.17 3.53
C MET A 71 3.58 -21.03 2.89
N PHE A 72 2.69 -20.27 3.53
CA PHE A 72 1.50 -19.77 2.86
C PHE A 72 1.86 -18.60 1.96
N ALA A 73 1.42 -18.61 0.69
CA ALA A 73 1.69 -17.56 -0.27
C ALA A 73 0.61 -17.48 -1.37
N PRO A 74 0.47 -16.33 -2.06
CA PRO A 74 -0.36 -16.26 -3.26
C PRO A 74 0.29 -16.98 -4.45
N GLN A 75 -0.56 -17.52 -5.32
CA GLN A 75 -0.21 -17.89 -6.70
C GLN A 75 -0.78 -16.81 -7.61
N PHE A 76 0.07 -15.92 -8.10
CA PHE A 76 -0.30 -14.95 -9.12
C PHE A 76 -0.54 -15.67 -10.45
N ALA A 77 -1.55 -15.23 -11.20
CA ALA A 77 -1.88 -15.81 -12.50
C ALA A 77 -0.79 -15.57 -13.56
N SER A 78 0.06 -14.57 -13.34
CA SER A 78 1.25 -14.25 -14.14
C SER A 78 2.44 -15.17 -13.86
N ILE A 79 2.47 -15.87 -12.72
CA ILE A 79 3.52 -16.82 -12.39
C ILE A 79 3.04 -18.22 -12.76
N GLU A 80 3.81 -18.95 -13.57
CA GLU A 80 3.38 -20.28 -14.04
C GLU A 80 3.30 -21.31 -12.90
N ASN A 81 4.36 -21.42 -12.09
CA ASN A 81 4.38 -22.33 -10.94
C ASN A 81 5.49 -21.96 -9.93
N MET A 82 5.12 -21.65 -8.69
CA MET A 82 6.07 -21.30 -7.63
C MET A 82 7.07 -22.44 -7.28
N ASP A 83 6.69 -23.71 -7.41
CA ASP A 83 7.56 -24.86 -7.11
C ASP A 83 8.71 -25.01 -8.14
N THR A 84 8.46 -24.66 -9.40
CA THR A 84 9.45 -24.79 -10.49
C THR A 84 10.05 -23.45 -10.91
N ASN A 85 9.65 -22.36 -10.25
CA ASN A 85 10.14 -21.02 -10.52
C ASN A 85 11.65 -20.92 -10.30
N GLU A 86 12.36 -20.24 -11.21
CA GLU A 86 13.82 -20.17 -11.17
C GLU A 86 14.35 -19.44 -9.93
N PHE A 87 13.67 -18.38 -9.50
CA PHE A 87 14.03 -17.67 -8.27
C PHE A 87 13.77 -18.53 -7.03
N THR A 88 12.67 -19.32 -6.99
CA THR A 88 12.48 -20.32 -5.92
C THR A 88 13.66 -21.26 -5.85
N LYS A 89 14.04 -21.90 -6.96
CA LYS A 89 15.16 -22.86 -7.00
C LYS A 89 16.48 -22.22 -6.60
N TYR A 90 16.72 -20.99 -7.05
CA TYR A 90 17.90 -20.22 -6.67
C TYR A 90 17.94 -19.95 -5.16
N VAL A 91 16.82 -19.54 -4.56
CA VAL A 91 16.71 -19.30 -3.11
C VAL A 91 16.93 -20.60 -2.33
N GLU A 92 16.33 -21.71 -2.76
CA GLU A 92 16.48 -23.02 -2.13
C GLU A 92 17.94 -23.48 -2.15
N GLU A 93 18.62 -23.35 -3.30
CA GLU A 93 20.05 -23.69 -3.45
C GLU A 93 20.93 -22.77 -2.60
N LYS A 94 20.72 -21.45 -2.67
CA LYS A 94 21.53 -20.46 -1.95
C LYS A 94 21.39 -20.61 -0.44
N THR A 95 20.21 -20.95 0.06
CA THR A 95 19.92 -20.98 1.51
C THR A 95 19.98 -22.38 2.10
N ASN A 96 19.87 -23.42 1.28
CA ASN A 96 19.66 -24.81 1.66
C ASN A 96 18.33 -25.03 2.44
N ILE A 97 17.34 -24.16 2.21
CA ILE A 97 15.97 -24.30 2.72
C ILE A 97 15.09 -24.84 1.59
N ASP A 98 14.39 -25.94 1.83
CA ASP A 98 13.40 -26.55 0.93
C ASP A 98 12.03 -25.92 1.24
N ILE A 99 11.50 -25.11 0.32
CA ILE A 99 10.27 -24.35 0.54
C ILE A 99 9.07 -25.21 0.15
N GLN A 100 8.17 -25.40 1.09
CA GLN A 100 6.96 -26.22 0.91
C GLN A 100 5.74 -25.28 0.82
N TRP A 101 5.26 -25.01 -0.39
CA TRP A 101 4.22 -24.00 -0.60
C TRP A 101 2.81 -24.48 -0.25
N GLU A 102 2.06 -23.61 0.42
CA GLU A 102 0.60 -23.63 0.54
C GLU A 102 0.05 -22.44 -0.26
N LEU A 103 -0.19 -22.67 -1.56
CA LEU A 103 -0.56 -21.63 -2.50
C LEU A 103 -2.06 -21.40 -2.57
N VAL A 104 -2.47 -20.13 -2.69
CA VAL A 104 -3.85 -19.74 -2.95
C VAL A 104 -3.94 -18.70 -4.07
N PRO A 105 -5.00 -18.70 -4.90
CA PRO A 105 -5.20 -17.61 -5.85
C PRO A 105 -5.25 -16.25 -5.14
N ASP A 106 -4.62 -15.22 -5.74
CA ASP A 106 -4.49 -13.89 -5.14
C ASP A 106 -5.85 -13.27 -4.73
N ASN A 107 -6.87 -13.41 -5.58
CA ASN A 107 -8.22 -12.92 -5.30
C ASN A 107 -8.92 -13.63 -4.13
N ALA A 108 -8.39 -14.76 -3.66
CA ALA A 108 -8.89 -15.52 -2.50
C ALA A 108 -7.93 -15.44 -1.29
N LEU A 109 -6.81 -14.73 -1.42
CA LEU A 109 -5.73 -14.67 -0.43
C LEU A 109 -6.25 -14.23 0.93
N ASN A 110 -7.02 -13.14 0.98
CA ASN A 110 -7.50 -12.58 2.24
C ASN A 110 -8.49 -13.52 2.95
N ASP A 111 -9.47 -14.08 2.24
CA ASP A 111 -10.44 -15.02 2.80
C ASP A 111 -9.77 -16.30 3.32
N ARG A 112 -8.79 -16.81 2.55
CA ARG A 112 -8.02 -18.00 2.94
C ARG A 112 -7.14 -17.73 4.16
N LYS A 113 -6.47 -16.57 4.20
CA LYS A 113 -5.70 -16.12 5.36
C LYS A 113 -6.56 -16.04 6.62
N GLN A 114 -7.73 -15.40 6.53
CA GLN A 114 -8.64 -15.27 7.67
C GLN A 114 -9.12 -16.63 8.17
N LEU A 115 -9.47 -17.54 7.25
CA LEU A 115 -9.92 -18.88 7.59
C LEU A 115 -8.82 -19.72 8.27
N MET A 116 -7.59 -19.72 7.74
CA MET A 116 -6.48 -20.48 8.33
C MET A 116 -6.09 -19.97 9.72
N LEU A 117 -6.03 -18.64 9.89
CA LEU A 117 -5.70 -18.03 11.17
C LEU A 117 -6.79 -18.27 12.22
N ALA A 118 -8.06 -18.31 11.81
CA ALA A 118 -9.18 -18.64 12.70
C ALA A 118 -9.26 -20.12 13.05
N SER A 119 -8.88 -21.02 12.14
CA SER A 119 -8.94 -22.48 12.37
C SER A 119 -7.77 -23.00 13.21
N GLY A 120 -6.64 -22.30 13.24
CA GLY A 120 -5.41 -22.78 13.86
C GLY A 120 -4.54 -23.68 12.96
N ASP A 121 -4.97 -23.86 11.71
CA ASP A 121 -4.33 -24.67 10.68
C ASP A 121 -3.58 -23.76 9.70
N TYR A 122 -2.46 -23.21 10.17
CA TYR A 122 -1.58 -22.31 9.43
C TYR A 122 -0.14 -22.86 9.41
N PRO A 123 0.66 -22.55 8.38
CA PRO A 123 2.04 -23.03 8.27
C PRO A 123 3.01 -22.25 9.16
N GLU A 124 4.30 -22.60 9.08
CA GLU A 124 5.36 -21.94 9.85
C GLU A 124 5.57 -20.47 9.45
N VAL A 125 5.38 -20.14 8.17
CA VAL A 125 5.56 -18.79 7.63
C VAL A 125 4.37 -18.36 6.80
N ILE A 126 3.97 -17.09 6.95
CA ILE A 126 3.05 -16.41 6.05
C ILE A 126 3.87 -15.45 5.19
N LEU A 127 3.92 -15.69 3.88
CA LEU A 127 4.59 -14.87 2.88
C LEU A 127 3.55 -14.15 2.01
N GLN A 128 3.76 -12.86 1.75
CA GLN A 128 2.84 -11.98 1.04
C GLN A 128 1.42 -12.00 1.65
N GLY A 129 1.33 -11.98 2.98
CA GLY A 129 0.04 -12.08 3.68
C GLY A 129 -0.80 -10.80 3.71
N ALA A 130 -0.26 -9.66 3.24
CA ALA A 130 -0.85 -8.33 3.40
C ALA A 130 -1.40 -8.12 4.83
N LEU A 131 -0.56 -8.41 5.83
CA LEU A 131 -0.92 -8.46 7.24
C LEU A 131 -1.21 -7.06 7.76
N THR A 132 -2.48 -6.81 8.10
CA THR A 132 -2.90 -5.51 8.62
C THR A 132 -2.31 -5.30 10.02
N LYS A 133 -2.22 -4.05 10.45
CA LYS A 133 -1.78 -3.71 11.82
C LYS A 133 -2.68 -4.35 12.88
N GLU A 134 -3.99 -4.39 12.61
CA GLU A 134 -4.98 -5.06 13.48
C GLU A 134 -4.72 -6.57 13.57
N GLU A 135 -4.47 -7.23 12.43
CA GLU A 135 -4.12 -8.65 12.41
C GLU A 135 -2.84 -8.93 13.19
N GLN A 136 -1.80 -8.12 12.98
CA GLN A 136 -0.54 -8.22 13.71
C GLN A 136 -0.76 -8.13 15.22
N MET A 137 -1.55 -7.15 15.67
CA MET A 137 -1.89 -6.98 17.07
C MET A 137 -2.69 -8.15 17.63
N LYS A 138 -3.75 -8.58 16.92
CA LYS A 138 -4.66 -9.63 17.36
C LYS A 138 -3.93 -10.95 17.50
N TYR A 139 -3.21 -11.35 16.46
CA TYR A 139 -2.53 -12.64 16.40
C TYR A 139 -1.19 -12.63 17.16
N GLY A 140 -0.55 -11.46 17.32
CA GLY A 140 0.56 -11.27 18.25
C GLY A 140 0.14 -11.50 19.70
N LYS A 141 -0.96 -10.87 20.15
CA LYS A 141 -1.52 -11.05 21.50
C LYS A 141 -1.98 -12.48 21.78
N GLN A 142 -2.46 -13.20 20.75
CA GLN A 142 -2.83 -14.62 20.85
C GLN A 142 -1.62 -15.56 20.82
N GLY A 143 -0.41 -15.04 20.58
CA GLY A 143 0.81 -15.84 20.43
C GLY A 143 0.83 -16.68 19.16
N VAL A 144 0.03 -16.33 18.15
CA VAL A 144 0.04 -16.95 16.82
C VAL A 144 1.22 -16.43 16.03
N PHE A 145 1.41 -15.11 15.97
CA PHE A 145 2.62 -14.49 15.44
C PHE A 145 3.63 -14.29 16.56
N ILE A 146 4.86 -14.76 16.35
CA ILE A 146 5.92 -14.59 17.35
C ILE A 146 6.52 -13.17 17.26
N PRO A 147 6.97 -12.58 18.37
CA PRO A 147 7.79 -11.37 18.32
C PRO A 147 9.10 -11.61 17.56
N LEU A 148 9.43 -10.74 16.62
CA LEU A 148 10.61 -10.84 15.76
C LEU A 148 11.82 -10.06 16.29
N ASN A 149 11.67 -9.26 17.35
CA ASN A 149 12.70 -8.33 17.83
C ASN A 149 14.07 -8.98 18.05
N ASP A 150 14.12 -10.09 18.79
CA ASP A 150 15.36 -10.82 19.08
C ASP A 150 15.92 -11.51 17.84
N LEU A 151 15.05 -12.04 16.98
CA LEU A 151 15.43 -12.69 15.74
C LEU A 151 16.08 -11.69 14.77
N ILE A 152 15.49 -10.49 14.67
CA ILE A 152 16.03 -9.39 13.87
C ILE A 152 17.40 -8.96 14.42
N ASP A 153 17.49 -8.72 15.74
CA ASP A 153 18.70 -8.21 16.36
C ASP A 153 19.92 -9.12 16.17
N LYS A 154 19.69 -10.44 16.26
CA LYS A 154 20.74 -11.48 16.20
C LYS A 154 21.03 -11.99 14.80
N TYR A 155 20.02 -12.09 13.93
CA TYR A 155 20.12 -12.88 12.70
C TYR A 155 19.77 -12.12 11.41
N ALA A 156 19.27 -10.89 11.48
CA ALA A 156 18.84 -10.12 10.30
C ALA A 156 19.64 -8.81 10.08
N PRO A 157 20.94 -8.88 9.74
CA PRO A 157 21.77 -7.68 9.59
C PRO A 157 21.31 -6.72 8.48
N ASN A 158 20.75 -7.21 7.36
CA ASN A 158 20.28 -6.35 6.27
C ASN A 158 19.03 -5.58 6.69
N PHE A 159 18.07 -6.25 7.33
CA PHE A 159 16.87 -5.59 7.84
C PHE A 159 17.19 -4.66 9.01
N LYS A 160 18.12 -5.03 9.90
CA LYS A 160 18.60 -4.17 10.99
C LYS A 160 19.24 -2.89 10.46
N LYS A 161 19.97 -2.98 9.35
CA LYS A 161 20.50 -1.81 8.63
C LYS A 161 19.34 -0.96 8.09
N ALA A 162 18.33 -1.57 7.46
CA ALA A 162 17.15 -0.84 6.98
C ALA A 162 16.42 -0.08 8.11
N LEU A 163 16.28 -0.68 9.31
CA LEU A 163 15.71 -0.02 10.49
C LEU A 163 16.52 1.21 10.95
N THR A 164 17.81 1.24 10.64
CA THR A 164 18.70 2.37 10.98
C THR A 164 18.67 3.44 9.90
N ASP A 165 18.68 3.03 8.63
CA ASP A 165 18.78 3.93 7.49
C ASP A 165 17.46 4.62 7.15
N ILE A 166 16.32 4.01 7.50
CA ILE A 166 14.98 4.52 7.19
C ILE A 166 14.32 5.02 8.50
N PRO A 167 14.32 6.34 8.77
CA PRO A 167 13.99 6.89 10.10
C PRO A 167 12.60 6.51 10.61
N TYR A 168 11.63 6.32 9.70
CA TYR A 168 10.24 6.02 10.05
C TYR A 168 9.92 4.51 10.10
N LEU A 169 10.83 3.65 9.61
CA LEU A 169 10.53 2.23 9.41
C LEU A 169 10.21 1.53 10.72
N LYS A 170 11.08 1.70 11.73
CA LYS A 170 10.91 1.04 13.03
C LYS A 170 9.57 1.39 13.68
N SER A 171 9.24 2.68 13.75
CA SER A 171 7.96 3.14 14.34
C SER A 171 6.74 2.65 13.55
N SER A 172 6.86 2.44 12.24
CA SER A 172 5.74 2.02 11.39
C SER A 172 5.33 0.55 11.54
N ILE A 173 6.19 -0.28 12.13
CA ILE A 173 5.99 -1.73 12.27
C ILE A 173 6.07 -2.22 13.71
N THR A 174 6.36 -1.34 14.66
CA THR A 174 6.40 -1.67 16.08
C THR A 174 5.00 -1.48 16.66
N ALA A 175 4.43 -2.55 17.19
CA ALA A 175 3.15 -2.53 17.89
C ALA A 175 3.24 -1.75 19.23
N PRO A 176 2.12 -1.28 19.78
CA PRO A 176 2.06 -0.61 21.10
C PRO A 176 2.68 -1.39 22.28
N ASP A 177 2.79 -2.71 22.18
CA ASP A 177 3.45 -3.56 23.18
C ASP A 177 4.98 -3.62 23.03
N GLY A 178 5.54 -2.92 22.04
CA GLY A 178 6.98 -2.86 21.74
C GLY A 178 7.47 -3.96 20.78
N ASN A 179 6.59 -4.85 20.32
CA ASN A 179 6.98 -5.98 19.48
C ASN A 179 6.82 -5.68 17.99
N ILE A 180 7.67 -6.31 17.17
CA ILE A 180 7.53 -6.39 15.72
C ILE A 180 7.01 -7.79 15.40
N TYR A 181 5.79 -7.91 14.87
CA TYR A 181 5.17 -9.20 14.57
C TYR A 181 5.27 -9.62 13.11
N ALA A 182 5.56 -8.67 12.21
CA ALA A 182 5.67 -8.93 10.79
C ALA A 182 6.59 -7.93 10.10
N LEU A 183 7.26 -8.37 9.02
CA LEU A 183 8.19 -7.55 8.25
C LEU A 183 7.49 -6.90 7.05
N PRO A 184 7.74 -5.59 6.78
CA PRO A 184 7.11 -4.85 5.71
C PRO A 184 7.75 -5.10 4.36
N GLN A 185 6.97 -4.88 3.32
CA GLN A 185 7.55 -4.55 2.02
C GLN A 185 7.88 -3.06 2.01
N ILE A 186 9.15 -2.72 1.79
CA ILE A 186 9.60 -1.33 1.65
C ILE A 186 9.74 -1.08 0.15
N ASN A 187 8.90 -0.19 -0.35
CA ASN A 187 8.73 0.09 -1.76
C ASN A 187 8.69 1.61 -1.98
N GLU A 188 9.85 2.25 -1.83
CA GLU A 188 10.02 3.67 -2.11
C GLU A 188 9.82 3.89 -3.61
N CYS A 189 8.89 4.77 -3.97
CA CYS A 189 8.51 5.04 -5.34
C CYS A 189 8.17 6.52 -5.48
N TYR A 190 9.12 7.31 -5.98
CA TYR A 190 9.03 8.77 -5.91
C TYR A 190 7.77 9.33 -6.57
N HIS A 191 7.37 8.74 -7.70
CA HIS A 191 6.15 9.16 -8.37
C HIS A 191 4.87 8.70 -7.67
N CYS A 192 4.92 7.58 -6.93
CA CYS A 192 3.82 7.07 -6.12
C CYS A 192 3.59 7.92 -4.88
N ASP A 193 4.65 8.50 -4.32
CA ASP A 193 4.56 9.37 -3.14
C ASP A 193 3.65 10.58 -3.40
N TYR A 194 3.59 11.04 -4.66
CA TYR A 194 2.75 12.13 -5.16
C TYR A 194 1.73 11.62 -6.18
N ALA A 195 1.00 10.55 -5.84
CA ALA A 195 0.07 9.89 -6.76
C ALA A 195 -1.12 10.77 -7.16
N MET A 196 -1.60 11.69 -6.34
CA MET A 196 -2.78 12.49 -6.69
C MET A 196 -2.42 13.63 -7.64
N LYS A 197 -2.47 13.35 -8.95
CA LYS A 197 -2.13 14.30 -10.02
C LYS A 197 -3.34 14.70 -10.86
N LEU A 198 -3.26 15.89 -11.43
CA LEU A 198 -4.13 16.38 -12.49
C LEU A 198 -3.30 16.56 -13.76
N TRP A 199 -3.68 15.87 -14.83
CA TRP A 199 -3.13 16.02 -16.16
C TRP A 199 -4.02 16.94 -16.99
N ILE A 200 -3.43 17.84 -17.77
CA ILE A 200 -4.14 18.80 -18.61
C ILE A 200 -3.58 18.82 -20.02
N ASN A 201 -4.46 18.96 -21.02
CA ASN A 201 -4.09 19.01 -22.42
C ASN A 201 -3.33 20.32 -22.71
N LYS A 202 -2.01 20.19 -22.89
CA LYS A 202 -1.09 21.29 -23.13
C LYS A 202 -1.23 21.89 -24.53
N GLU A 203 -1.56 21.07 -25.53
CA GLU A 203 -1.80 21.57 -26.88
C GLU A 203 -3.03 22.49 -26.93
N TRP A 204 -4.09 22.15 -26.18
CA TRP A 204 -5.27 23.00 -26.06
C TRP A 204 -4.95 24.32 -25.37
N LEU A 205 -4.12 24.29 -24.32
CA LEU A 205 -3.62 25.52 -23.70
C LEU A 205 -2.88 26.39 -24.72
N ASP A 206 -1.96 25.80 -25.49
CA ASP A 206 -1.15 26.52 -26.47
C ASP A 206 -1.99 27.12 -27.61
N LYS A 207 -2.94 26.36 -28.16
CA LYS A 207 -3.88 26.85 -29.18
C LYS A 207 -4.70 28.04 -28.69
N LEU A 208 -5.07 28.04 -27.41
CA LEU A 208 -5.88 29.11 -26.80
C LEU A 208 -5.04 30.25 -26.20
N GLY A 209 -3.71 30.16 -26.25
CA GLY A 209 -2.79 31.14 -25.65
C GLY A 209 -2.86 31.20 -24.12
N LEU A 210 -3.16 30.06 -23.48
CA LEU A 210 -3.29 29.92 -22.04
C LEU A 210 -2.05 29.28 -21.43
N SER A 211 -1.74 29.65 -20.18
CA SER A 211 -0.69 28.99 -19.39
C SER A 211 -1.24 27.82 -18.59
N VAL A 212 -0.36 26.93 -18.13
CA VAL A 212 -0.75 25.90 -17.14
C VAL A 212 -1.23 26.61 -15.87
N PRO A 213 -2.44 26.33 -15.36
CA PRO A 213 -3.02 27.07 -14.26
C PRO A 213 -2.33 26.74 -12.93
N THR A 214 -2.23 27.73 -12.05
CA THR A 214 -1.60 27.60 -10.72
C THR A 214 -2.56 27.95 -9.58
N THR A 215 -3.70 28.57 -9.88
CA THR A 215 -4.73 28.94 -8.92
C THR A 215 -6.10 28.37 -9.31
N THR A 216 -7.02 28.26 -8.35
CA THR A 216 -8.40 27.83 -8.61
C THR A 216 -9.13 28.75 -9.62
N ASP A 217 -8.80 30.04 -9.67
CA ASP A 217 -9.42 31.00 -10.58
C ASP A 217 -8.89 30.88 -12.01
N GLU A 218 -7.57 30.71 -12.16
CA GLU A 218 -6.93 30.40 -13.46
C GLU A 218 -7.46 29.08 -14.01
N PHE A 219 -7.55 28.05 -13.16
CA PHE A 219 -8.08 26.75 -13.54
C PHE A 219 -9.54 26.86 -14.01
N TYR A 220 -10.39 27.62 -13.31
CA TYR A 220 -11.76 27.90 -13.75
C TYR A 220 -11.79 28.56 -15.15
N THR A 221 -10.91 29.53 -15.41
CA THR A 221 -10.84 30.19 -16.72
C THR A 221 -10.39 29.24 -17.82
N VAL A 222 -9.42 28.37 -17.53
CA VAL A 222 -8.95 27.34 -18.47
C VAL A 222 -10.07 26.36 -18.81
N LEU A 223 -10.75 25.78 -17.81
CA LEU A 223 -11.84 24.83 -18.05
C LEU A 223 -12.98 25.46 -18.86
N LYS A 224 -13.31 26.72 -18.56
CA LYS A 224 -14.32 27.47 -19.32
C LYS A 224 -13.89 27.69 -20.78
N ALA A 225 -12.63 28.02 -21.00
CA ALA A 225 -12.10 28.18 -22.35
C ALA A 225 -12.11 26.86 -23.14
N PHE A 226 -11.75 25.73 -22.51
CA PHE A 226 -11.85 24.40 -23.12
C PHE A 226 -13.28 24.08 -23.56
N LYS A 227 -14.27 24.42 -22.73
CA LYS A 227 -15.68 24.21 -23.04
C LYS A 227 -16.21 25.08 -24.19
N GLU A 228 -15.74 26.33 -24.26
CA GLU A 228 -16.41 27.36 -25.07
C GLU A 228 -15.69 27.66 -26.39
N LYS A 229 -14.41 27.30 -26.53
CA LYS A 229 -13.55 27.80 -27.62
C LYS A 229 -13.07 26.73 -28.62
N ASP A 230 -13.65 25.54 -28.62
CA ASP A 230 -13.36 24.47 -29.61
C ASP A 230 -11.84 24.22 -29.81
N PRO A 231 -11.08 23.91 -28.73
CA PRO A 231 -9.64 23.68 -28.85
C PRO A 231 -9.28 22.43 -29.66
N ASN A 232 -10.21 21.49 -29.86
CA ASN A 232 -10.01 20.35 -30.74
C ASN A 232 -10.18 20.74 -32.22
N GLY A 233 -10.94 21.79 -32.53
CA GLY A 233 -11.08 22.40 -33.86
C GLY A 233 -12.07 21.69 -34.78
N ASN A 234 -12.98 20.87 -34.24
CA ASN A 234 -13.94 20.09 -35.01
C ASN A 234 -15.29 20.80 -35.24
N GLY A 235 -15.46 22.03 -34.70
CA GLY A 235 -16.66 22.84 -34.84
C GLY A 235 -17.85 22.37 -33.99
N LYS A 236 -17.63 21.44 -33.05
CA LYS A 236 -18.64 20.93 -32.12
C LYS A 236 -18.31 21.39 -30.70
N LYS A 237 -19.27 21.22 -29.79
CA LYS A 237 -19.09 21.44 -28.35
C LYS A 237 -19.04 20.09 -27.67
N ASP A 238 -18.00 19.33 -27.95
CA ASP A 238 -17.84 17.96 -27.46
C ASP A 238 -16.64 17.77 -26.53
N GLU A 239 -15.94 18.87 -26.21
CA GLU A 239 -14.89 18.89 -25.21
C GLU A 239 -15.43 18.59 -23.82
N ILE A 240 -14.66 17.80 -23.09
CA ILE A 240 -14.84 17.50 -21.68
C ILE A 240 -13.71 18.20 -20.92
N PRO A 241 -13.97 19.36 -20.29
CA PRO A 241 -12.90 20.16 -19.71
C PRO A 241 -12.16 19.46 -18.58
N LEU A 242 -12.89 18.74 -17.72
CA LEU A 242 -12.33 17.97 -16.60
C LEU A 242 -13.12 16.69 -16.37
N THR A 243 -12.43 15.56 -16.27
CA THR A 243 -13.01 14.27 -15.90
C THR A 243 -12.08 13.48 -14.96
N GLY A 244 -12.54 12.33 -14.51
CA GLY A 244 -11.83 11.42 -13.60
C GLY A 244 -12.68 10.20 -13.27
N SER A 245 -12.13 9.31 -12.46
CA SER A 245 -12.84 8.13 -11.96
C SER A 245 -12.31 7.74 -10.59
N ASP A 246 -13.22 7.46 -9.66
CA ASP A 246 -12.90 6.91 -8.34
C ASP A 246 -12.36 5.47 -8.42
N GLU A 247 -12.48 4.81 -9.58
CA GLU A 247 -11.93 3.47 -9.85
C GLU A 247 -10.52 3.50 -10.45
N MET A 248 -10.02 4.69 -10.83
CA MET A 248 -8.62 4.89 -11.19
C MET A 248 -7.82 5.31 -9.95
N TRP A 249 -6.59 4.80 -9.84
CA TRP A 249 -5.70 5.19 -8.74
C TRP A 249 -5.49 6.71 -8.71
N ALA A 250 -5.80 7.30 -7.56
CA ALA A 250 -5.80 8.74 -7.32
C ALA A 250 -6.61 9.56 -8.35
N GLY A 251 -7.68 8.98 -8.89
CA GLY A 251 -8.47 9.55 -9.98
C GLY A 251 -9.66 10.42 -9.58
N ASN A 252 -9.83 10.71 -8.29
CA ASN A 252 -10.98 11.45 -7.76
C ASN A 252 -10.84 12.97 -7.98
N VAL A 253 -11.73 13.53 -8.81
CA VAL A 253 -11.75 14.97 -9.13
C VAL A 253 -11.99 15.85 -7.90
N SER A 254 -12.91 15.43 -7.01
CA SER A 254 -13.24 16.21 -5.82
C SER A 254 -12.05 16.32 -4.88
N ALA A 255 -11.35 15.21 -4.62
CA ALA A 255 -10.21 15.18 -3.72
C ALA A 255 -9.06 16.07 -4.21
N PHE A 256 -8.71 16.00 -5.50
CA PHE A 256 -7.66 16.86 -6.06
C PHE A 256 -7.97 18.34 -5.85
N LEU A 257 -9.21 18.75 -6.16
CA LEU A 257 -9.63 20.16 -6.05
C LEU A 257 -9.85 20.60 -4.61
N MET A 258 -10.30 19.72 -3.71
CA MET A 258 -10.51 20.02 -2.30
C MET A 258 -9.20 20.41 -1.60
N ASN A 259 -8.07 19.80 -2.01
CA ASN A 259 -6.75 20.10 -1.46
C ASN A 259 -6.25 21.53 -1.73
N ALA A 260 -6.92 22.31 -2.59
CA ALA A 260 -6.70 23.76 -2.69
C ALA A 260 -7.36 24.57 -1.56
N PHE A 261 -8.25 23.95 -0.76
CA PHE A 261 -9.04 24.60 0.30
C PHE A 261 -8.71 24.02 1.68
N ILE A 262 -8.71 22.69 1.80
CA ILE A 262 -8.42 21.95 3.03
C ILE A 262 -7.97 20.54 2.67
N MET A 263 -7.21 19.89 3.56
CA MET A 263 -6.68 18.55 3.31
C MET A 263 -7.82 17.55 3.05
N ASP A 264 -7.75 16.85 1.94
CA ASP A 264 -8.53 15.62 1.69
C ASP A 264 -7.53 14.49 1.50
N ASP A 265 -7.52 13.53 2.43
CA ASP A 265 -6.57 12.42 2.50
C ASP A 265 -6.96 11.22 1.62
N TYR A 266 -7.87 11.43 0.66
CA TYR A 266 -8.25 10.43 -0.33
C TYR A 266 -7.05 9.85 -1.08
N THR A 267 -6.94 8.53 -1.07
CA THR A 267 -5.93 7.79 -1.84
C THR A 267 -6.61 6.89 -2.88
N GLU A 268 -7.70 6.24 -2.47
CA GLU A 268 -8.49 5.26 -3.21
C GLU A 268 -9.95 5.29 -2.73
N LYS A 269 -10.86 4.72 -3.54
CA LYS A 269 -12.32 4.69 -3.33
C LYS A 269 -12.76 4.35 -1.92
N SER A 270 -12.09 3.42 -1.25
CA SER A 270 -12.45 2.96 0.10
C SER A 270 -11.60 3.56 1.22
N ASN A 271 -10.62 4.40 0.88
CA ASN A 271 -9.70 5.02 1.83
C ASN A 271 -10.11 6.46 2.16
N GLY A 272 -9.38 7.06 3.10
CA GLY A 272 -9.62 8.40 3.64
C GLY A 272 -10.18 8.35 5.07
N THR A 273 -9.53 9.05 5.97
CA THR A 273 -9.98 9.28 7.36
C THR A 273 -10.78 10.57 7.47
N PHE A 274 -10.59 11.52 6.52
CA PHE A 274 -11.05 12.91 6.66
C PHE A 274 -10.57 13.57 7.96
N LEU A 275 -9.45 13.08 8.50
CA LEU A 275 -8.78 13.65 9.65
C LEU A 275 -7.53 14.41 9.19
N SER A 276 -7.29 15.53 9.84
CA SER A 276 -6.03 16.27 9.75
C SER A 276 -5.31 16.26 11.10
N VAL A 277 -3.99 16.43 11.06
CA VAL A 277 -3.15 16.59 12.24
C VAL A 277 -2.48 17.95 12.19
N LYS A 278 -2.86 18.85 13.12
CA LYS A 278 -2.27 20.19 13.27
C LYS A 278 -1.72 20.32 14.68
N ASP A 279 -0.43 20.63 14.79
CA ASP A 279 0.25 20.76 16.09
C ASP A 279 0.03 19.53 17.02
N GLY A 280 0.01 18.34 16.41
CA GLY A 280 -0.23 17.07 17.11
C GLY A 280 -1.68 16.79 17.49
N LYS A 281 -2.63 17.64 17.08
CA LYS A 281 -4.07 17.48 17.34
C LYS A 281 -4.81 16.96 16.12
N VAL A 282 -5.62 15.93 16.33
CA VAL A 282 -6.54 15.38 15.34
C VAL A 282 -7.76 16.28 15.22
N ASP A 283 -8.17 16.57 13.99
CA ASP A 283 -9.38 17.33 13.71
C ASP A 283 -10.10 16.80 12.46
N MET A 284 -11.43 16.88 12.45
CA MET A 284 -12.27 16.55 11.30
C MET A 284 -12.18 17.68 10.26
N VAL A 285 -11.84 17.36 9.01
CA VAL A 285 -11.75 18.37 7.94
C VAL A 285 -13.12 18.70 7.36
N ALA A 286 -14.02 17.72 7.34
CA ALA A 286 -15.27 17.80 6.58
C ALA A 286 -16.36 18.65 7.25
N ASP A 287 -16.17 19.10 8.49
CA ASP A 287 -17.09 19.99 9.21
C ASP A 287 -16.63 21.46 9.24
N LYS A 288 -15.54 21.78 8.53
CA LYS A 288 -14.91 23.11 8.52
C LYS A 288 -15.44 24.03 7.42
N GLU A 289 -15.28 25.34 7.61
CA GLU A 289 -15.74 26.32 6.62
C GLU A 289 -14.93 26.23 5.32
N GLU A 290 -13.64 25.90 5.39
CA GLU A 290 -12.77 25.68 4.23
C GLU A 290 -13.28 24.53 3.35
N TRP A 291 -13.80 23.45 3.96
CA TRP A 291 -14.44 22.35 3.25
C TRP A 291 -15.69 22.81 2.50
N LYS A 292 -16.53 23.63 3.16
CA LYS A 292 -17.70 24.24 2.53
C LYS A 292 -17.32 25.11 1.33
N GLN A 293 -16.24 25.89 1.42
CA GLN A 293 -15.74 26.70 0.30
C GLN A 293 -15.28 25.81 -0.88
N GLY A 294 -14.61 24.70 -0.60
CA GLY A 294 -14.27 23.70 -1.62
C GLY A 294 -15.50 23.09 -2.28
N LEU A 295 -16.54 22.74 -1.50
CA LEU A 295 -17.81 22.25 -2.03
C LEU A 295 -18.52 23.29 -2.91
N LEU A 296 -18.49 24.57 -2.54
CA LEU A 296 -19.06 25.66 -3.34
C LEU A 296 -18.32 25.81 -4.68
N TYR A 297 -16.99 25.71 -4.67
CA TYR A 297 -16.18 25.73 -5.88
C TYR A 297 -16.48 24.54 -6.80
N LEU A 298 -16.50 23.32 -6.25
CA LEU A 298 -16.86 22.10 -6.99
C LEU A 298 -18.29 22.19 -7.56
N ASN A 299 -19.26 22.69 -6.78
CA ASN A 299 -20.63 22.89 -7.23
C ASN A 299 -20.71 23.90 -8.38
N LYS A 300 -19.92 24.98 -8.34
CA LYS A 300 -19.84 25.96 -9.43
C LYS A 300 -19.33 25.30 -10.72
N LEU A 301 -18.21 24.57 -10.65
CA LEU A 301 -17.64 23.86 -11.80
C LEU A 301 -18.64 22.84 -12.38
N TYR A 302 -19.32 22.09 -11.52
CA TYR A 302 -20.34 21.11 -11.94
C TYR A 302 -21.54 21.79 -12.61
N LYS A 303 -22.11 22.84 -12.00
CA LYS A 303 -23.28 23.56 -12.54
C LYS A 303 -23.00 24.23 -13.88
N GLU A 304 -21.79 24.73 -14.07
CA GLU A 304 -21.35 25.30 -15.35
C GLU A 304 -20.95 24.20 -16.36
N GLY A 305 -21.02 22.92 -15.97
CA GLY A 305 -20.69 21.74 -16.77
C GLY A 305 -19.22 21.72 -17.20
N LEU A 306 -18.34 22.18 -16.32
CA LEU A 306 -16.89 22.14 -16.47
C LEU A 306 -16.31 20.80 -15.94
N ILE A 307 -17.04 20.12 -15.06
CA ILE A 307 -16.78 18.75 -14.64
C ILE A 307 -17.72 17.83 -15.42
N ASP A 308 -17.17 16.76 -15.98
CA ASP A 308 -17.92 15.64 -16.54
C ASP A 308 -18.86 15.04 -15.48
N PRO A 309 -20.19 15.03 -15.69
CA PRO A 309 -21.12 14.40 -14.76
C PRO A 309 -20.81 12.93 -14.50
N ALA A 310 -20.20 12.23 -15.47
CA ALA A 310 -19.82 10.83 -15.33
C ALA A 310 -18.61 10.64 -14.39
N ALA A 311 -17.85 11.69 -14.05
CA ALA A 311 -16.67 11.58 -13.19
C ALA A 311 -16.95 11.00 -11.79
N PHE A 312 -18.21 11.03 -11.34
CA PHE A 312 -18.64 10.50 -10.05
C PHE A 312 -19.12 9.04 -10.11
N THR A 313 -19.25 8.45 -11.30
CA THR A 313 -19.87 7.12 -11.48
C THR A 313 -19.18 6.23 -12.51
N GLN A 314 -18.35 6.78 -13.39
CA GLN A 314 -17.69 6.03 -14.46
C GLN A 314 -16.49 5.22 -13.96
N ASN A 315 -16.20 4.12 -14.66
CA ASN A 315 -15.07 3.25 -14.40
C ASN A 315 -13.84 3.62 -15.25
N ALA A 316 -12.73 2.92 -15.02
CA ALA A 316 -11.48 3.14 -15.77
C ALA A 316 -11.64 2.87 -17.29
N ASP A 317 -12.41 1.85 -17.68
CA ASP A 317 -12.65 1.51 -19.09
C ASP A 317 -13.37 2.63 -19.84
N ALA A 318 -14.35 3.28 -19.20
CA ALA A 318 -15.05 4.43 -19.78
C ALA A 318 -14.10 5.61 -20.04
N ILE A 319 -13.18 5.87 -19.10
CA ILE A 319 -12.14 6.89 -19.27
C ILE A 319 -11.21 6.52 -20.44
N GLN A 320 -10.78 5.26 -20.55
CA GLN A 320 -9.95 4.81 -21.67
C GLN A 320 -10.65 4.95 -23.02
N GLN A 321 -11.94 4.61 -23.10
CA GLN A 321 -12.74 4.80 -24.32
C GLN A 321 -12.86 6.28 -24.70
N LEU A 322 -13.04 7.15 -23.70
CA LEU A 322 -13.11 8.59 -23.92
C LEU A 322 -11.75 9.16 -24.40
N ALA A 323 -10.67 8.77 -23.72
CA ALA A 323 -9.30 9.19 -23.99
C ALA A 323 -8.84 8.79 -25.40
N ASN A 324 -9.27 7.62 -25.87
CA ASN A 324 -8.85 7.06 -27.16
C ASN A 324 -9.94 7.15 -28.23
N ARG A 325 -10.90 8.07 -28.06
CA ARG A 325 -11.95 8.31 -29.05
C ARG A 325 -11.35 8.88 -30.34
N GLU A 326 -11.60 8.24 -31.48
CA GLU A 326 -11.12 8.68 -32.80
C GLU A 326 -12.22 9.39 -33.60
N PRO A 327 -11.89 10.36 -34.48
CA PRO A 327 -10.56 10.93 -34.72
C PRO A 327 -10.17 12.03 -33.72
N ASP A 328 -11.13 12.56 -32.96
CA ASP A 328 -10.94 13.76 -32.15
C ASP A 328 -10.62 13.42 -30.69
N ASN A 329 -9.51 13.95 -30.16
CA ASN A 329 -9.29 14.02 -28.72
C ASN A 329 -10.26 15.04 -28.12
N VAL A 330 -11.05 14.61 -27.13
CA VAL A 330 -12.05 15.46 -26.45
C VAL A 330 -11.79 15.67 -24.97
N MET A 331 -10.70 15.13 -24.44
CA MET A 331 -10.38 15.21 -23.02
C MET A 331 -9.47 16.41 -22.77
N GLY A 332 -9.97 17.37 -21.97
CA GLY A 332 -9.22 18.56 -21.59
C GLY A 332 -8.33 18.32 -20.36
N GLY A 333 -8.88 17.67 -19.34
CA GLY A 333 -8.17 17.39 -18.09
C GLY A 333 -8.64 16.11 -17.42
N LEU A 334 -7.72 15.43 -16.74
CA LEU A 334 -7.94 14.13 -16.11
C LEU A 334 -7.20 14.06 -14.77
N THR A 335 -7.92 13.76 -13.70
CA THR A 335 -7.29 13.36 -12.43
C THR A 335 -6.95 11.88 -12.46
N THR A 336 -5.69 11.53 -12.25
CA THR A 336 -5.18 10.16 -12.09
C THR A 336 -3.69 10.17 -11.74
N ALA A 337 -3.20 9.15 -11.07
CA ALA A 337 -1.79 9.00 -10.78
C ALA A 337 -0.89 8.90 -12.01
N LEU A 338 -1.36 8.22 -13.05
CA LEU A 338 -0.58 7.91 -14.23
C LEU A 338 -1.41 8.23 -15.48
N ILE A 339 -0.92 9.11 -16.35
CA ILE A 339 -1.58 9.37 -17.65
C ILE A 339 -1.70 8.09 -18.50
N SER A 340 -0.84 7.08 -18.23
CA SER A 340 -0.88 5.78 -18.89
C SER A 340 -2.19 5.02 -18.68
N TYR A 341 -2.95 5.34 -17.63
CA TYR A 341 -4.23 4.71 -17.37
C TYR A 341 -5.32 5.17 -18.34
N ALA A 342 -5.14 6.32 -19.01
CA ALA A 342 -6.04 6.83 -20.04
C ALA A 342 -5.46 6.67 -21.45
N HIS A 343 -4.17 6.97 -21.63
CA HIS A 343 -3.49 6.92 -22.92
C HIS A 343 -2.30 5.98 -22.85
N SER A 344 -2.20 5.01 -23.77
CA SER A 344 -1.01 4.16 -23.83
C SER A 344 0.26 5.02 -23.94
N PRO A 345 1.30 4.80 -23.11
CA PRO A 345 2.56 5.52 -23.19
C PRO A 345 3.43 4.92 -24.30
N ASP A 346 2.91 4.85 -25.52
CA ASP A 346 3.63 4.39 -26.71
C ASP A 346 3.45 5.35 -27.88
N ASP A 347 4.41 5.34 -28.80
CA ASP A 347 4.43 6.25 -29.94
C ASP A 347 3.47 5.85 -31.07
N LYS A 348 2.73 4.75 -30.93
CA LYS A 348 1.70 4.39 -31.92
C LYS A 348 0.50 5.31 -31.80
N HIS A 349 0.20 5.77 -30.57
CA HIS A 349 -0.86 6.73 -30.28
C HIS A 349 -0.36 7.75 -29.24
N PRO A 350 0.48 8.73 -29.63
CA PRO A 350 1.22 9.58 -28.71
C PRO A 350 0.36 10.63 -27.98
N ARG A 351 -0.97 10.42 -27.85
CA ARG A 351 -1.88 11.34 -27.15
C ARG A 351 -1.43 11.62 -25.72
N HIS A 352 -0.78 10.65 -25.07
CA HIS A 352 -0.20 10.88 -23.75
C HIS A 352 0.80 12.05 -23.75
N LYS A 353 1.49 12.36 -24.86
CA LYS A 353 2.45 13.47 -24.98
C LYS A 353 1.77 14.84 -25.07
N GLU A 354 0.48 14.90 -25.38
CA GLU A 354 -0.31 16.15 -25.41
C GLU A 354 -0.57 16.71 -24.00
N TYR A 355 -0.31 15.92 -22.94
CA TYR A 355 -0.65 16.29 -21.56
C TYR A 355 0.57 16.62 -20.71
N VAL A 356 0.39 17.55 -19.78
CA VAL A 356 1.33 17.81 -18.68
C VAL A 356 0.57 17.84 -17.36
N THR A 357 1.24 17.66 -16.23
CA THR A 357 0.56 17.86 -14.95
C THR A 357 0.42 19.33 -14.61
N VAL A 358 -0.70 19.64 -13.96
CA VAL A 358 -0.96 20.89 -13.27
C VAL A 358 -0.35 20.76 -11.86
N PRO A 359 0.43 21.72 -11.36
CA PRO A 359 0.86 21.69 -9.95
C PRO A 359 -0.37 21.77 -9.03
N PRO A 360 -0.26 21.38 -7.74
CA PRO A 360 -1.33 21.61 -6.78
C PRO A 360 -1.85 23.05 -6.86
N LEU A 361 -3.16 23.23 -7.00
CA LEU A 361 -3.75 24.54 -7.20
C LEU A 361 -3.75 25.33 -5.89
N LYS A 362 -3.38 26.61 -5.96
CA LYS A 362 -3.54 27.54 -4.85
C LYS A 362 -4.98 28.02 -4.78
N GLY A 363 -5.65 27.77 -3.66
CA GLY A 363 -6.98 28.28 -3.40
C GLY A 363 -7.01 29.73 -2.90
N PRO A 364 -8.21 30.30 -2.72
CA PRO A 364 -8.40 31.72 -2.39
C PRO A 364 -7.79 32.12 -1.04
N ASN A 365 -7.68 31.18 -0.09
CA ASN A 365 -7.08 31.41 1.23
C ASN A 365 -5.57 31.12 1.27
N GLY A 366 -4.96 30.85 0.12
CA GLY A 366 -3.54 30.57 0.00
C GLY A 366 -3.12 29.13 0.31
N VAL A 367 -4.08 28.25 0.65
CA VAL A 367 -3.85 26.81 0.80
C VAL A 367 -3.45 26.22 -0.56
N GLN A 368 -2.40 25.42 -0.54
CA GLN A 368 -1.85 24.75 -1.72
C GLN A 368 -1.07 23.53 -1.23
N GLN A 369 -1.67 22.35 -1.36
CA GLN A 369 -1.08 21.13 -0.82
C GLN A 369 -1.38 19.89 -1.67
N THR A 370 -0.59 18.86 -1.44
CA THR A 370 -0.81 17.52 -1.99
C THR A 370 -0.54 16.46 -0.92
N ILE A 371 -1.17 15.31 -1.10
CA ILE A 371 -0.99 14.15 -0.23
C ILE A 371 0.39 13.55 -0.48
N TYR A 372 1.02 13.06 0.57
CA TYR A 372 2.28 12.31 0.49
C TYR A 372 2.13 10.91 1.07
N PHE A 373 2.59 9.92 0.30
CA PHE A 373 2.71 8.54 0.76
C PHE A 373 4.18 8.23 1.05
N ALA A 374 4.49 7.74 2.25
CA ALA A 374 5.79 7.10 2.48
C ALA A 374 5.70 5.68 1.95
N GLY A 375 6.66 5.23 1.12
CA GLY A 375 6.68 3.92 0.45
C GLY A 375 6.82 2.69 1.36
N ILE A 376 6.12 2.65 2.50
CA ILE A 376 6.01 1.48 3.37
C ILE A 376 4.71 0.77 3.01
N GLY A 377 4.83 -0.41 2.39
CA GLY A 377 3.69 -1.29 2.13
C GLY A 377 3.20 -1.97 3.41
N SER A 378 2.13 -2.76 3.27
CA SER A 378 1.68 -3.65 4.35
C SER A 378 2.74 -4.70 4.71
N SER A 379 2.64 -5.26 5.92
CA SER A 379 3.55 -6.33 6.34
C SER A 379 3.30 -7.60 5.53
N GLN A 380 4.34 -8.11 4.88
CA GLN A 380 4.24 -9.25 3.97
C GLN A 380 4.79 -10.55 4.55
N PHE A 381 5.48 -10.50 5.70
CA PHE A 381 6.13 -11.68 6.26
C PHE A 381 5.86 -11.82 7.75
N ALA A 382 5.34 -12.96 8.20
CA ALA A 382 5.26 -13.30 9.62
C ALA A 382 5.69 -14.75 9.87
N ILE A 383 6.26 -14.98 11.05
CA ILE A 383 6.60 -16.32 11.55
C ILE A 383 5.56 -16.71 12.59
N THR A 384 5.01 -17.92 12.46
CA THR A 384 3.97 -18.41 13.37
C THR A 384 4.55 -19.27 14.50
N ASN A 385 3.75 -19.51 15.52
CA ASN A 385 4.09 -20.43 16.62
C ASN A 385 4.17 -21.91 16.23
N LYS A 386 3.93 -22.27 14.95
CA LYS A 386 4.16 -23.63 14.43
C LYS A 386 5.63 -23.87 14.09
N ALA A 387 6.40 -22.80 13.83
CA ALA A 387 7.82 -22.89 13.54
C ALA A 387 8.60 -23.32 14.80
N THR A 388 9.44 -24.35 14.68
CA THR A 388 10.46 -24.66 15.71
C THR A 388 11.46 -23.51 15.84
N GLU A 389 12.20 -23.42 16.95
CA GLU A 389 13.22 -22.37 17.12
C GLU A 389 14.23 -22.33 15.95
N GLU A 390 14.61 -23.51 15.43
CA GLU A 390 15.49 -23.64 14.26
C GLU A 390 14.81 -23.10 12.99
N GLN A 391 13.54 -23.42 12.77
CA GLN A 391 12.79 -22.88 11.64
C GLN A 391 12.58 -21.36 11.75
N GLN A 392 12.41 -20.82 12.96
CA GLN A 392 12.31 -19.38 13.19
C GLN A 392 13.61 -18.65 12.78
N ILE A 393 14.77 -19.21 13.17
CA ILE A 393 16.09 -18.67 12.78
C ILE A 393 16.31 -18.79 11.27
N ALA A 394 15.95 -19.91 10.65
CA ALA A 394 16.06 -20.08 9.21
C ALA A 394 15.14 -19.11 8.44
N ALA A 395 13.88 -18.98 8.88
CA ALA A 395 12.88 -18.10 8.29
C ALA A 395 13.29 -16.63 8.37
N ILE A 396 13.79 -16.14 9.52
CA ILE A 396 14.23 -14.74 9.63
C ILE A 396 15.47 -14.47 8.78
N ARG A 397 16.41 -15.41 8.66
CA ARG A 397 17.60 -15.27 7.81
C ARG A 397 17.25 -15.31 6.32
N LEU A 398 16.22 -16.08 5.95
CA LEU A 398 15.67 -16.07 4.60
C LEU A 398 15.01 -14.72 4.31
N ALA A 399 14.17 -14.19 5.21
CA ALA A 399 13.59 -12.86 5.04
C ALA A 399 14.67 -11.76 4.97
N ASP A 400 15.74 -11.87 5.75
CA ASP A 400 16.88 -10.95 5.69
C ASP A 400 17.60 -10.97 4.33
N TYR A 401 17.71 -12.15 3.70
CA TYR A 401 18.22 -12.27 2.34
C TYR A 401 17.35 -11.52 1.33
N LEU A 402 16.02 -11.61 1.46
CA LEU A 402 15.08 -10.94 0.54
C LEU A 402 15.17 -9.40 0.60
N TYR A 403 15.77 -8.83 1.65
CA TYR A 403 16.09 -7.41 1.74
C TYR A 403 17.39 -7.01 1.03
N THR A 404 18.12 -7.94 0.41
CA THR A 404 19.35 -7.62 -0.35
C THR A 404 19.03 -7.15 -1.76
N GLU A 405 19.87 -6.26 -2.32
CA GLU A 405 19.74 -5.81 -3.72
C GLU A 405 19.83 -6.98 -4.71
N GLU A 406 20.64 -8.00 -4.42
CA GLU A 406 20.70 -9.24 -5.22
C GLU A 406 19.36 -9.96 -5.26
N ALA A 407 18.73 -10.18 -4.09
CA ALA A 407 17.43 -10.84 -4.03
C ALA A 407 16.37 -10.05 -4.77
N ILE A 408 16.32 -8.73 -4.57
CA ILE A 408 15.33 -7.85 -5.21
C ILE A 408 15.44 -7.91 -6.74
N VAL A 409 16.65 -7.80 -7.29
CA VAL A 409 16.85 -7.84 -8.75
C VAL A 409 16.42 -9.19 -9.32
N LEU A 410 16.79 -10.28 -8.67
CA LEU A 410 16.46 -11.64 -9.13
C LEU A 410 14.97 -11.96 -8.95
N GLU A 411 14.34 -11.47 -7.88
CA GLU A 411 12.91 -11.63 -7.61
C GLU A 411 12.05 -10.92 -8.67
N GLU A 412 12.42 -9.68 -9.03
CA GLU A 412 11.65 -8.85 -9.97
C GLU A 412 11.93 -9.19 -11.44
N HIS A 413 13.18 -9.55 -11.77
CA HIS A 413 13.64 -9.62 -13.17
C HIS A 413 14.23 -10.97 -13.58
N GLY A 414 14.25 -11.94 -12.67
CA GLY A 414 14.85 -13.25 -12.91
C GLY A 414 16.37 -13.20 -13.03
N PRO A 415 17.01 -14.26 -13.55
CA PRO A 415 18.46 -14.31 -13.70
C PRO A 415 18.97 -13.32 -14.77
N GLU A 416 20.20 -12.86 -14.57
CA GLU A 416 20.89 -11.99 -15.53
C GLU A 416 20.88 -12.60 -16.94
N GLY A 417 20.61 -11.76 -17.96
CA GLY A 417 20.52 -12.15 -19.36
C GLY A 417 19.11 -12.47 -19.86
N LYS A 418 18.09 -12.53 -18.97
CA LYS A 418 16.69 -12.71 -19.37
C LYS A 418 15.92 -11.39 -19.38
N GLY A 419 15.62 -10.84 -18.21
CA GLY A 419 14.90 -9.58 -18.04
C GLY A 419 15.81 -8.37 -17.84
N TRP A 420 17.09 -8.59 -17.57
CA TRP A 420 18.05 -7.53 -17.27
C TRP A 420 19.49 -7.95 -17.54
N ARG A 421 20.38 -6.96 -17.60
CA ARG A 421 21.85 -7.14 -17.58
C ARG A 421 22.50 -6.02 -16.78
N LYS A 422 23.77 -6.18 -16.43
CA LYS A 422 24.56 -5.03 -15.97
C LYS A 422 24.62 -3.93 -17.04
N ALA A 423 24.55 -2.69 -16.58
CA ALA A 423 24.77 -1.54 -17.42
C ALA A 423 26.24 -1.46 -17.86
N THR A 424 26.44 -0.93 -19.06
CA THR A 424 27.73 -0.68 -19.70
C THR A 424 28.10 0.80 -19.59
N ASP A 425 29.37 1.13 -19.82
CA ASP A 425 29.87 2.49 -19.68
C ASP A 425 29.08 3.47 -20.57
N GLY A 426 28.56 4.54 -19.94
CA GLY A 426 27.78 5.58 -20.61
C GLY A 426 26.28 5.34 -20.64
N GLU A 427 25.80 4.17 -20.20
CA GLU A 427 24.38 3.98 -19.92
C GLU A 427 24.00 4.68 -18.61
N MET A 428 23.10 5.66 -18.72
CA MET A 428 22.78 6.58 -17.64
C MET A 428 21.50 6.20 -16.92
N ASP A 429 21.50 6.46 -15.62
CA ASP A 429 20.36 6.37 -14.74
C ASP A 429 19.50 7.65 -14.75
N MET A 430 18.47 7.68 -13.92
CA MET A 430 17.49 8.77 -13.90
C MET A 430 18.06 10.11 -13.42
N ASP A 431 19.16 10.09 -12.67
CA ASP A 431 19.89 11.28 -12.24
C ASP A 431 20.98 11.69 -13.25
N GLY A 432 21.11 10.99 -14.38
CA GLY A 432 22.15 11.19 -15.37
C GLY A 432 23.53 10.67 -14.94
N LYS A 433 23.58 9.76 -13.95
CA LYS A 433 24.82 9.09 -13.49
C LYS A 433 24.93 7.71 -14.14
N GLN A 434 26.08 7.05 -13.98
CA GLN A 434 26.26 5.68 -14.47
C GLN A 434 25.25 4.73 -13.81
N ALA A 435 24.41 4.08 -14.62
CA ALA A 435 23.48 3.06 -14.15
C ALA A 435 24.21 1.79 -13.70
N LYS A 436 23.55 0.99 -12.85
CA LYS A 436 23.96 -0.37 -12.46
C LYS A 436 23.34 -1.43 -13.37
N TYR A 437 22.08 -1.24 -13.75
CA TYR A 437 21.27 -2.27 -14.42
C TYR A 437 20.60 -1.71 -15.67
N THR A 438 20.48 -2.55 -16.70
CA THR A 438 19.72 -2.26 -17.92
C THR A 438 18.64 -3.32 -18.10
N ALA A 439 17.39 -2.89 -18.30
CA ALA A 439 16.30 -3.80 -18.61
C ALA A 439 16.46 -4.37 -20.03
N ILE A 440 16.18 -5.66 -20.20
CA ILE A 440 16.07 -6.30 -21.50
C ILE A 440 14.59 -6.40 -21.82
N ILE A 441 14.11 -5.54 -22.73
CA ILE A 441 12.70 -5.51 -23.10
C ILE A 441 12.44 -6.60 -24.15
N PRO A 442 11.61 -7.62 -23.85
CA PRO A 442 11.32 -8.66 -24.84
C PRO A 442 10.44 -8.10 -25.97
N GLU A 443 10.70 -8.52 -27.21
CA GLU A 443 9.89 -8.13 -28.38
C GLU A 443 8.42 -8.54 -28.24
N VAL A 444 8.16 -9.64 -27.53
CA VAL A 444 6.82 -10.15 -27.24
C VAL A 444 6.60 -10.14 -25.74
N LYS A 445 5.64 -9.32 -25.29
CA LYS A 445 5.17 -9.36 -23.91
C LYS A 445 4.39 -10.66 -23.68
N LYS A 446 4.90 -11.51 -22.80
CA LYS A 446 4.17 -12.69 -22.31
C LYS A 446 3.23 -12.28 -21.19
N THR A 447 2.11 -12.96 -21.09
CA THR A 447 1.16 -12.81 -19.98
C THR A 447 1.58 -13.59 -18.74
N THR A 448 2.50 -14.55 -18.90
CA THR A 448 3.05 -15.37 -17.82
C THR A 448 4.57 -15.46 -17.88
N HIS A 449 5.19 -15.71 -16.73
CA HIS A 449 6.62 -15.95 -16.56
C HIS A 449 6.86 -16.99 -15.44
N ASN A 450 8.10 -17.48 -15.33
CA ASN A 450 8.45 -18.48 -14.32
C ASN A 450 9.88 -18.29 -13.77
N ASP A 451 10.40 -17.07 -13.85
CA ASP A 451 11.78 -16.74 -13.53
C ASP A 451 11.95 -15.88 -12.28
N GLY A 452 10.91 -15.17 -11.84
CA GLY A 452 10.90 -14.36 -10.62
C GLY A 452 9.62 -14.52 -9.78
N TRP A 453 9.60 -13.99 -8.57
CA TRP A 453 8.38 -13.89 -7.74
C TRP A 453 7.65 -12.56 -7.92
N GLU A 454 8.09 -11.71 -8.84
CA GLU A 454 7.63 -10.33 -8.98
C GLU A 454 7.92 -9.52 -7.71
N GLN A 455 6.93 -9.36 -6.84
CA GLN A 455 7.03 -8.58 -5.59
C GLN A 455 6.42 -9.33 -4.41
N ILE A 456 6.43 -10.67 -4.43
CA ILE A 456 5.89 -11.52 -3.36
C ILE A 456 6.89 -11.56 -2.19
N GLY A 457 6.53 -10.92 -1.09
CA GLY A 457 7.25 -11.01 0.18
C GLY A 457 7.85 -9.69 0.65
N PRO A 458 8.67 -9.76 1.73
CA PRO A 458 9.38 -8.61 2.26
C PRO A 458 10.54 -8.24 1.31
N SER A 459 10.73 -6.94 1.06
CA SER A 459 11.82 -6.45 0.19
C SER A 459 12.20 -5.00 0.52
N LEU A 460 13.39 -4.56 0.08
CA LEU A 460 13.95 -3.21 0.32
C LEU A 460 14.16 -2.45 -1.01
N ARG A 461 13.07 -2.13 -1.69
CA ARG A 461 13.12 -1.35 -2.94
C ARG A 461 13.20 0.13 -2.61
N THR A 462 14.42 0.62 -2.43
CA THR A 462 14.71 2.03 -2.14
C THR A 462 14.68 2.90 -3.41
N TYR A 463 14.62 4.22 -3.25
CA TYR A 463 14.85 5.13 -4.38
C TYR A 463 16.20 4.89 -5.04
N ALA A 464 17.25 4.60 -4.25
CA ALA A 464 18.59 4.33 -4.79
C ALA A 464 18.62 3.08 -5.67
N TYR A 465 17.89 2.03 -5.30
CA TYR A 465 17.72 0.85 -6.15
C TYR A 465 16.94 1.19 -7.42
N ARG A 466 15.77 1.82 -7.30
CA ARG A 466 14.94 2.17 -8.48
C ARG A 466 15.66 3.08 -9.46
N ASN A 467 16.36 4.07 -8.94
CA ASN A 467 17.14 5.02 -9.73
C ASN A 467 18.47 4.44 -10.19
N SER A 468 18.77 3.15 -9.97
CA SER A 468 20.00 2.52 -10.47
C SER A 468 19.85 1.86 -11.85
N TRP A 469 18.63 1.89 -12.40
CA TRP A 469 18.33 1.34 -13.72
C TRP A 469 18.53 2.39 -14.82
N THR A 470 18.93 1.94 -16.00
CA THR A 470 19.06 2.80 -17.18
C THR A 470 17.73 3.47 -17.52
N THR A 471 17.77 4.75 -17.85
CA THR A 471 16.58 5.44 -18.34
C THR A 471 16.90 6.57 -19.31
N PRO A 472 16.05 6.81 -20.32
CA PRO A 472 16.20 7.96 -21.18
C PRO A 472 16.06 9.27 -20.42
N GLN A 473 16.92 10.22 -20.78
CA GLN A 473 16.88 11.56 -20.21
C GLN A 473 15.78 12.44 -20.83
N ASP A 474 15.24 12.06 -21.98
CA ASP A 474 14.06 12.69 -22.56
C ASP A 474 12.79 12.01 -22.01
N PRO A 475 11.93 12.70 -21.23
CA PRO A 475 10.72 12.14 -20.65
C PRO A 475 9.64 11.81 -21.70
N LEU A 476 9.80 12.25 -22.94
CA LEU A 476 8.87 11.97 -24.04
C LEU A 476 9.41 10.98 -25.06
N ALA A 477 10.56 10.34 -24.81
CA ALA A 477 11.06 9.21 -25.59
C ALA A 477 10.23 7.93 -25.34
N ASP A 478 10.31 6.95 -26.24
CA ASP A 478 9.56 5.68 -26.23
C ASP A 478 9.63 4.92 -24.88
N ASP A 479 10.75 4.98 -24.19
CA ASP A 479 11.03 4.39 -22.87
C ASP A 479 11.28 5.44 -21.76
N GLY A 480 11.03 6.71 -22.06
CA GLY A 480 11.24 7.86 -21.17
C GLY A 480 10.16 8.05 -20.10
N TYR A 481 9.16 7.15 -20.04
CA TYR A 481 8.01 7.32 -19.16
C TYR A 481 8.39 7.36 -17.67
N GLY A 482 9.40 6.59 -17.25
CA GLY A 482 9.93 6.65 -15.87
C GLY A 482 10.44 8.05 -15.51
N THR A 483 11.31 8.62 -16.36
CA THR A 483 11.81 10.00 -16.24
C THR A 483 10.67 11.03 -16.24
N ARG A 484 9.63 10.81 -17.06
CA ARG A 484 8.45 11.67 -17.06
C ARG A 484 7.73 11.63 -15.71
N LEU A 485 7.47 10.45 -15.18
CA LEU A 485 6.78 10.30 -13.90
C LEU A 485 7.53 11.00 -12.76
N GLN A 486 8.87 10.94 -12.75
CA GLN A 486 9.67 11.69 -11.78
C GLN A 486 9.48 13.20 -11.95
N ARG A 487 9.74 13.74 -13.14
CA ARG A 487 9.67 15.20 -13.41
C ARG A 487 8.28 15.78 -13.17
N GLU A 488 7.23 15.02 -13.47
CA GLU A 488 5.86 15.44 -13.19
C GLU A 488 5.57 15.41 -11.68
N SER A 489 6.16 14.49 -10.92
CA SER A 489 6.06 14.45 -9.45
C SER A 489 6.90 15.51 -8.73
N GLU A 490 8.03 15.94 -9.27
CA GLU A 490 8.84 17.04 -8.70
C GLU A 490 8.05 18.35 -8.58
N LYS A 491 7.04 18.55 -9.43
CA LYS A 491 6.13 19.72 -9.37
C LYS A 491 5.22 19.71 -8.14
N TYR A 492 5.09 18.56 -7.48
CA TYR A 492 4.19 18.33 -6.35
C TYR A 492 4.95 18.34 -5.01
N GLU A 493 6.21 17.92 -4.99
CA GLU A 493 7.03 17.83 -3.79
C GLU A 493 7.06 19.09 -2.90
N PRO A 494 7.21 20.31 -3.45
CA PRO A 494 7.21 21.53 -2.64
C PRO A 494 5.90 21.79 -1.85
N PHE A 495 4.82 21.11 -2.24
CA PHE A 495 3.48 21.26 -1.68
C PHE A 495 3.06 20.07 -0.81
N LYS A 496 3.99 19.17 -0.46
CA LYS A 496 3.73 18.06 0.45
C LYS A 496 3.03 18.55 1.72
N SER A 497 1.85 18.00 2.01
CA SER A 497 1.12 18.30 3.23
C SER A 497 1.83 17.72 4.45
N ASN A 498 1.87 18.49 5.54
CA ASN A 498 2.24 18.02 6.87
C ASN A 498 1.01 17.79 7.76
N GLU A 499 -0.19 17.96 7.20
CA GLU A 499 -1.46 17.87 7.93
C GLU A 499 -2.13 16.50 7.79
N SER A 500 -1.60 15.60 6.97
CA SER A 500 -2.19 14.27 6.77
C SER A 500 -2.10 13.41 8.03
N TYR A 501 -3.15 12.64 8.31
CA TYR A 501 -3.05 11.61 9.35
C TYR A 501 -2.05 10.52 8.93
N PRO A 502 -1.06 10.15 9.76
CA PRO A 502 -0.03 9.20 9.35
C PRO A 502 -0.57 7.76 9.21
N ASN A 503 -0.36 7.15 8.04
CA ASN A 503 -0.74 5.75 7.77
C ASN A 503 0.04 4.72 8.62
N SER A 504 1.12 5.14 9.28
CA SER A 504 2.00 4.29 10.10
C SER A 504 1.45 4.01 11.51
N VAL A 505 0.38 4.68 11.94
CA VAL A 505 -0.14 4.59 13.31
C VAL A 505 -0.87 3.25 13.55
N PHE A 506 -0.62 2.62 14.71
CA PHE A 506 -1.39 1.47 15.19
C PHE A 506 -2.57 1.94 16.04
N ILE A 507 -3.78 1.49 15.69
CA ILE A 507 -4.94 1.63 16.57
C ILE A 507 -4.89 0.52 17.62
N ALA A 508 -5.16 0.85 18.88
CA ALA A 508 -5.24 -0.12 19.97
C ALA A 508 -6.32 -1.17 19.69
N LEU A 509 -6.11 -2.42 20.12
CA LEU A 509 -7.02 -3.54 19.81
C LEU A 509 -8.43 -3.33 20.35
N GLU A 510 -8.54 -2.76 21.54
CA GLU A 510 -9.80 -2.41 22.18
C GLU A 510 -10.62 -1.39 21.39
N ASP A 511 -9.96 -0.57 20.56
CA ASP A 511 -10.58 0.49 19.77
C ASP A 511 -10.71 0.12 18.29
N ALA A 512 -10.03 -0.93 17.80
CA ALA A 512 -9.94 -1.26 16.38
C ALA A 512 -11.31 -1.47 15.69
N GLU A 513 -12.19 -2.27 16.30
CA GLU A 513 -13.54 -2.52 15.76
C GLU A 513 -14.36 -1.22 15.71
N ALA A 514 -14.31 -0.43 16.79
CA ALA A 514 -15.00 0.86 16.85
C ALA A 514 -14.45 1.85 15.81
N ALA A 515 -13.13 1.92 15.64
CA ALA A 515 -12.48 2.77 14.66
C ALA A 515 -12.92 2.42 13.24
N ALA A 516 -12.88 1.14 12.86
CA ALA A 516 -13.27 0.68 11.53
C ALA A 516 -14.76 0.97 11.22
N GLN A 517 -15.65 0.74 12.19
CA GLN A 517 -17.07 1.01 12.04
C GLN A 517 -17.36 2.52 11.92
N LEU A 518 -16.74 3.33 12.78
CA LEU A 518 -16.89 4.79 12.78
C LEU A 518 -16.32 5.40 11.50
N GLN A 519 -15.11 5.00 11.08
CA GLN A 519 -14.50 5.46 9.84
C GLN A 519 -15.42 5.20 8.64
N THR A 520 -15.94 3.98 8.52
CA THR A 520 -16.85 3.60 7.43
C THR A 520 -18.10 4.48 7.44
N THR A 521 -18.76 4.59 8.59
CA THR A 521 -20.02 5.34 8.72
C THR A 521 -19.84 6.83 8.45
N ILE A 522 -18.77 7.43 8.97
CA ILE A 522 -18.44 8.85 8.81
C ILE A 522 -18.02 9.14 7.37
N ARG A 523 -17.17 8.31 6.77
CA ARG A 523 -16.74 8.42 5.36
C ARG A 523 -17.94 8.37 4.42
N ASP A 524 -18.83 7.40 4.61
CA ASP A 524 -20.01 7.24 3.76
C ASP A 524 -20.97 8.44 3.90
N TYR A 525 -21.12 8.97 5.12
CA TYR A 525 -21.86 10.21 5.35
C TYR A 525 -21.24 11.41 4.61
N ILE A 526 -19.92 11.59 4.71
CA ILE A 526 -19.20 12.69 4.03
C ILE A 526 -19.34 12.56 2.52
N LYS A 527 -19.01 11.40 1.94
CA LYS A 527 -19.05 11.18 0.48
C LYS A 527 -20.45 11.36 -0.10
N SER A 528 -21.49 10.86 0.58
CA SER A 528 -22.88 11.02 0.14
C SER A 528 -23.32 12.49 0.14
N ASN A 529 -23.01 13.24 1.20
CA ASN A 529 -23.34 14.67 1.26
C ASN A 529 -22.52 15.49 0.27
N MET A 530 -21.22 15.21 0.12
CA MET A 530 -20.36 15.83 -0.89
C MET A 530 -20.97 15.69 -2.28
N ALA A 531 -21.33 14.47 -2.70
CA ALA A 531 -21.95 14.25 -4.01
C ALA A 531 -23.26 15.06 -4.18
N GLN A 532 -24.11 15.11 -3.16
CA GLN A 532 -25.36 15.87 -3.21
C GLN A 532 -25.14 17.39 -3.27
N PHE A 533 -24.16 17.91 -2.54
CA PHE A 533 -23.79 19.31 -2.55
C PHE A 533 -23.16 19.74 -3.89
N ILE A 534 -22.24 18.93 -4.43
CA ILE A 534 -21.58 19.19 -5.71
C ILE A 534 -22.61 19.18 -6.85
N THR A 535 -23.46 18.16 -6.91
CA THR A 535 -24.49 18.04 -7.94
C THR A 535 -25.65 19.03 -7.77
N GLY A 536 -25.75 19.68 -6.62
CA GLY A 536 -26.82 20.63 -6.29
C GLY A 536 -28.15 19.97 -5.90
N SER A 537 -28.16 18.65 -5.65
CA SER A 537 -29.28 17.95 -5.03
C SER A 537 -29.57 18.45 -3.61
N LYS A 538 -28.53 18.97 -2.94
CA LYS A 538 -28.61 19.73 -1.70
C LYS A 538 -28.13 21.17 -1.88
N ASP A 539 -28.76 22.09 -1.17
CA ASP A 539 -28.38 23.49 -1.13
C ASP A 539 -27.37 23.72 0.00
N ILE A 540 -26.09 23.90 -0.34
CA ILE A 540 -24.99 24.14 0.62
C ILE A 540 -25.32 25.35 1.54
N GLY A 541 -25.95 26.40 1.02
CA GLY A 541 -26.27 27.59 1.81
C GLY A 541 -27.34 27.36 2.88
N LYS A 542 -28.21 26.36 2.69
CA LYS A 542 -29.33 26.06 3.60
C LYS A 542 -29.11 24.83 4.46
N GLU A 543 -28.40 23.84 3.95
CA GLU A 543 -28.29 22.51 4.56
C GLU A 543 -26.94 22.25 5.23
N TRP A 544 -25.97 23.17 5.10
CA TRP A 544 -24.65 23.05 5.73
C TRP A 544 -24.72 22.84 7.24
N ASP A 545 -25.48 23.66 7.96
CA ASP A 545 -25.57 23.55 9.43
C ASP A 545 -26.19 22.22 9.86
N SER A 546 -27.13 21.68 9.08
CA SER A 546 -27.71 20.37 9.34
C SER A 546 -26.73 19.24 9.06
N TYR A 547 -25.87 19.40 8.04
CA TYR A 547 -24.80 18.47 7.73
C TYR A 547 -23.76 18.42 8.85
N VAL A 548 -23.27 19.59 9.30
CA VAL A 548 -22.31 19.69 10.41
C VAL A 548 -22.88 19.09 11.71
N LYS A 549 -24.14 19.39 12.04
CA LYS A 549 -24.81 18.79 13.21
C LYS A 549 -24.96 17.26 13.12
N GLY A 550 -24.98 16.70 11.91
CA GLY A 550 -25.10 15.27 11.69
C GLY A 550 -23.93 14.46 12.28
N PHE A 551 -22.73 15.03 12.30
CA PHE A 551 -21.53 14.36 12.83
C PHE A 551 -21.65 13.97 14.31
N ALA A 552 -22.38 14.74 15.13
CA ALA A 552 -22.63 14.39 16.52
C ALA A 552 -23.38 13.05 16.65
N GLY A 553 -24.33 12.78 15.75
CA GLY A 553 -25.06 11.51 15.68
C GLY A 553 -24.20 10.34 15.19
N LEU A 554 -23.04 10.62 14.60
CA LEU A 554 -22.08 9.64 14.10
C LEU A 554 -20.91 9.40 15.07
N GLN A 555 -20.96 9.99 16.27
CA GLN A 555 -19.90 9.87 17.29
C GLN A 555 -18.53 10.35 16.78
N VAL A 556 -18.48 11.46 16.04
CA VAL A 556 -17.23 12.02 15.51
C VAL A 556 -16.20 12.33 16.60
N ASP A 557 -16.64 12.74 17.79
CA ASP A 557 -15.73 13.03 18.91
C ASP A 557 -14.99 11.77 19.37
N LYS A 558 -15.70 10.64 19.47
CA LYS A 558 -15.10 9.34 19.79
C LYS A 558 -14.15 8.89 18.68
N TYR A 559 -14.52 9.12 17.42
CA TYR A 559 -13.66 8.82 16.29
C TYR A 559 -12.34 9.60 16.37
N MET A 560 -12.40 10.91 16.61
CA MET A 560 -11.20 11.74 16.78
C MET A 560 -10.40 11.35 18.02
N GLU A 561 -11.05 10.99 19.13
CA GLU A 561 -10.37 10.53 20.37
C GLU A 561 -9.54 9.27 20.13
N ILE A 562 -10.09 8.26 19.45
CA ILE A 562 -9.37 7.02 19.13
C ILE A 562 -8.10 7.32 18.33
N TYR A 563 -8.21 8.14 17.29
CA TYR A 563 -7.09 8.49 16.42
C TYR A 563 -6.09 9.41 17.16
N GLN A 564 -6.56 10.30 18.02
CA GLN A 564 -5.71 11.14 18.86
C GLN A 564 -4.87 10.30 19.84
N ASN A 565 -5.48 9.29 20.47
CA ASN A 565 -4.80 8.39 21.38
C ASN A 565 -3.77 7.54 20.63
N ALA A 566 -4.11 7.06 19.44
CA ALA A 566 -3.22 6.28 18.61
C ALA A 566 -1.97 7.06 18.17
N LEU A 567 -2.09 8.38 17.91
CA LEU A 567 -0.94 9.25 17.64
C LEU A 567 0.02 9.42 18.84
N ALA A 568 -0.47 9.27 20.06
CA ALA A 568 0.31 9.49 21.27
C ALA A 568 1.20 8.29 21.65
N VAL A 569 0.92 7.11 21.08
CA VAL A 569 1.71 5.89 21.28
C VAL A 569 2.94 5.96 20.36
N LYS A 570 4.13 6.17 20.94
CA LYS A 570 5.42 6.17 20.24
C LYS A 570 6.33 5.07 20.72
#